data_AF-A0A2V8N6L5-F1
#
_entry.id   AF-A0A2V8N6L5-F1
#
_cell.length_a   1.000
_cell.length_b   1.000
_cell.length_c   1.000
_cell.angle_alpha   90.00
_cell.angle_beta   90.00
_cell.angle_gamma   90.00
#
_symmetry.space_group_name_H-M   'P 1'
#
loop_
_entity.id
_entity.type
_entity.pdbx_description
1 polymer ?
#
loop_
_entity_poly.entity_id
_entity_poly.type
_entity_poly.pdbx_seq_one_letter_code
_entity_poly.pdbx_strand_id
1 'polypeptide(L)'
;MAVVFGLMSLACLVFIPSMIYNWRESVRSEAEYKVAPVCTSAEQTGCRREWEAVFDRRYYTSSRSRGTYHVSLTMPADSKLNGDIPVWHENDHSLYESLKPGDRVTAEEWEGQIATIRGADNSTLRTEYNPTYRREGAPGSLFGVLFA
;
A
#
# COMPACT_ATOMS: atom_id res chain seq x y z
N MET A 1 39.56 8.80 -12.42
CA MET A 1 39.48 7.74 -11.39
C MET A 1 39.16 8.32 -10.01
N ALA A 2 40.03 9.13 -9.38
CA ALA A 2 39.80 9.64 -8.01
C ALA A 2 38.49 10.44 -7.80
N VAL A 3 38.10 11.27 -8.77
CA VAL A 3 36.85 12.05 -8.72
C VAL A 3 35.61 11.16 -8.75
N VAL A 4 35.65 10.05 -9.50
CA VAL A 4 34.54 9.10 -9.59
C VAL A 4 34.37 8.36 -8.27
N PHE A 5 35.47 7.90 -7.65
CA PHE A 5 35.42 7.26 -6.34
C PHE A 5 34.96 8.22 -5.23
N GLY A 6 35.35 9.50 -5.29
CA GLY A 6 34.86 10.52 -4.37
C GLY A 6 33.35 10.73 -4.49
N LEU A 7 32.82 10.83 -5.72
CA LEU A 7 31.38 10.99 -5.97
C LEU A 7 30.57 9.76 -5.56
N MET A 8 31.07 8.54 -5.85
CA MET A 8 30.44 7.30 -5.43
C MET A 8 30.39 7.16 -3.90
N SER A 9 31.47 7.53 -3.22
CA SER A 9 31.54 7.47 -1.75
C SER A 9 30.56 8.45 -1.11
N LEU A 10 30.45 9.67 -1.66
CA LEU A 10 29.49 10.67 -1.20
C LEU A 10 28.04 10.24 -1.45
N ALA A 11 27.77 9.64 -2.61
CA ALA A 11 26.46 9.08 -2.92
C ALA A 11 26.09 7.96 -1.93
N CYS A 12 26.97 7.00 -1.67
CA CYS A 12 26.73 5.94 -0.69
C CYS A 12 26.44 6.49 0.72
N LEU A 13 27.14 7.54 1.14
CA LEU A 13 26.92 8.17 2.45
C LEU A 13 25.55 8.84 2.59
N VAL A 14 24.88 9.21 1.50
CA VAL A 14 23.53 9.78 1.53
C VAL A 14 22.46 8.71 1.32
N PHE A 15 22.68 7.83 0.33
CA PHE A 15 21.69 6.81 -0.05
C PHE A 15 21.52 5.72 1.02
N ILE A 16 22.61 5.26 1.64
CA ILE A 16 22.53 4.16 2.63
C ILE A 16 21.76 4.59 3.88
N PRO A 17 22.05 5.73 4.54
CA PRO A 17 21.27 6.17 5.69
C PRO A 17 19.81 6.45 5.34
N SER A 18 19.54 7.02 4.16
CA SER A 18 18.17 7.26 3.69
C SER A 18 17.39 5.95 3.53
N MET A 19 17.99 4.91 2.94
CA MET A 19 17.37 3.58 2.86
C MET A 19 17.09 2.99 4.24
N ILE A 20 18.06 3.07 5.17
CA ILE A 20 17.89 2.54 6.53
C ILE A 20 16.77 3.29 7.26
N TYR A 21 16.69 4.60 7.09
CA TYR A 21 15.63 5.43 7.68
C TYR A 21 14.25 5.00 7.16
N ASN A 22 14.07 4.94 5.84
CA ASN A 22 12.81 4.54 5.21
C ASN A 22 12.40 3.11 5.59
N TRP A 23 13.37 2.20 5.69
CA TRP A 23 13.12 0.83 6.13
C TRP A 23 12.66 0.78 7.59
N ARG A 24 13.32 1.50 8.49
CA ARG A 24 12.92 1.59 9.90
C ARG A 24 11.52 2.18 10.06
N GLU A 25 11.21 3.23 9.30
CA GLU A 25 9.90 3.86 9.30
C GLU A 25 8.81 2.88 8.82
N SER A 26 9.10 2.12 7.75
CA SER A 26 8.20 1.06 7.27
C SER A 26 7.97 -0.03 8.32
N VAL A 27 9.02 -0.49 9.02
CA VAL A 27 8.88 -1.51 10.08
C VAL A 27 8.09 -0.97 11.27
N ARG A 28 8.31 0.29 11.64
CA ARG A 28 7.55 0.94 12.73
C ARG A 28 6.07 1.06 12.35
N SER A 29 5.77 1.56 11.16
CA SER A 29 4.39 1.70 10.66
C SER A 29 3.68 0.34 10.57
N GLU A 30 4.38 -0.72 10.12
CA GLU A 30 3.84 -2.08 10.11
C GLU A 30 3.52 -2.59 11.52
N ALA A 31 4.40 -2.34 12.49
CA ALA A 31 4.19 -2.71 13.87
C ALA A 31 3.00 -1.95 14.49
N GLU A 32 2.92 -0.64 14.25
CA GLU A 32 1.83 0.22 14.72
C GLU A 32 0.48 -0.21 14.13
N TYR A 33 0.43 -0.47 12.82
CA TYR A 33 -0.78 -0.95 12.15
C TYR A 33 -1.26 -2.30 12.71
N LYS A 34 -0.35 -3.23 12.99
CA LYS A 34 -0.69 -4.56 13.54
C LYS A 34 -1.30 -4.50 14.95
N VAL A 35 -0.87 -3.53 15.77
CA VAL A 35 -1.35 -3.38 17.15
C VAL A 35 -2.43 -2.32 17.30
N ALA A 36 -2.72 -1.55 16.25
CA ALA A 36 -3.67 -0.46 16.29
C ALA A 36 -5.09 -0.96 16.59
N PRO A 37 -5.81 -0.34 17.54
CA PRO A 37 -7.21 -0.64 17.80
C PRO A 37 -8.11 -0.07 16.70
N VAL A 38 -9.35 -0.56 16.64
CA VAL A 38 -10.39 0.04 15.79
C VAL A 38 -10.76 1.42 16.37
N CYS A 39 -10.85 2.44 15.52
CA CYS A 39 -11.23 3.78 15.94
C CYS A 39 -12.67 3.79 16.49
N THR A 40 -12.86 4.47 17.62
CA THR A 40 -14.19 4.69 18.20
C THR A 40 -14.72 6.10 17.94
N SER A 41 -13.88 7.00 17.39
CA SER A 41 -14.20 8.39 17.10
C SER A 41 -13.52 8.86 15.81
N ALA A 42 -14.16 9.80 15.11
CA ALA A 42 -13.72 10.35 13.83
C ALA A 42 -12.47 11.26 13.90
N GLU A 43 -12.08 11.73 15.10
CA GLU A 43 -10.88 12.57 15.28
C GLU A 43 -9.65 11.79 15.78
N GLN A 44 -9.81 10.51 16.08
CA GLN A 44 -8.73 9.69 16.63
C GLN A 44 -7.71 9.36 15.53
N THR A 45 -6.43 9.55 15.83
CA THR A 45 -5.27 9.17 15.00
C THR A 45 -4.60 7.91 15.55
N GLY A 46 -3.88 7.17 14.70
CA GLY A 46 -3.20 5.92 15.11
C GLY A 46 -4.13 4.74 15.39
N CYS A 47 -5.35 4.77 14.86
CA CYS A 47 -6.33 3.70 14.95
C CYS A 47 -6.81 3.32 13.54
N ARG A 48 -7.39 2.12 13.41
CA ARG A 48 -7.90 1.59 12.14
C ARG A 48 -9.38 1.88 12.01
N ARG A 49 -9.83 2.43 10.88
CA ARG A 49 -11.26 2.62 10.61
C ARG A 49 -11.75 1.57 9.64
N GLU A 50 -12.91 1.01 9.92
CA GLU A 50 -13.57 0.11 8.98
C GLU A 50 -14.72 0.87 8.32
N TRP A 51 -14.76 0.82 6.99
CA TRP A 51 -15.80 1.40 6.16
C TRP A 51 -16.53 0.28 5.44
N GLU A 52 -17.86 0.32 5.43
CA GLU A 52 -18.65 -0.48 4.51
C GLU A 52 -18.65 0.22 3.14
N ALA A 53 -18.04 -0.43 2.15
CA ALA A 53 -17.94 0.10 0.79
C ALA A 53 -18.61 -0.84 -0.20
N VAL A 54 -19.01 -0.29 -1.34
CA VAL A 54 -19.53 -1.06 -2.47
C VAL A 54 -18.47 -1.09 -3.55
N PHE A 55 -18.12 -2.29 -3.99
CA PHE A 55 -17.23 -2.47 -5.13
C PHE A 55 -17.95 -2.02 -6.41
N ASP A 56 -17.32 -1.13 -7.16
CA ASP A 56 -17.84 -0.65 -8.45
C ASP A 56 -17.21 -1.44 -9.59
N ARG A 57 -15.89 -1.37 -9.72
CA ARG A 57 -15.16 -2.03 -10.81
C ARG A 57 -13.71 -2.30 -10.44
N ARG A 58 -13.11 -3.23 -11.18
CA ARG A 58 -11.66 -3.45 -11.19
C ARG A 58 -11.10 -3.14 -12.57
N TYR A 59 -9.90 -2.59 -12.61
CA TYR A 59 -9.19 -2.37 -13.86
C TYR A 59 -7.69 -2.41 -13.62
N TYR A 60 -6.94 -2.53 -14.70
CA TYR A 60 -5.49 -2.54 -14.68
C TYR A 60 -4.97 -1.43 -15.58
N THR A 61 -4.00 -0.68 -15.10
CA THR A 61 -3.28 0.32 -15.90
C THR A 61 -1.86 -0.15 -16.12
N SER A 62 -1.41 -0.09 -17.38
CA SER A 62 0.00 -0.30 -17.72
C SER A 62 0.62 1.03 -18.14
N SER A 63 1.65 1.46 -17.42
CA SER A 63 2.56 2.52 -17.87
C SER A 63 3.85 1.90 -18.44
N ARG A 64 4.69 2.72 -19.11
CA ARG A 64 5.97 2.27 -19.67
C ARG A 64 6.94 1.64 -18.65
N SER A 65 6.76 1.93 -17.36
CA SER A 65 7.67 1.51 -16.28
C SER A 65 7.03 0.63 -15.22
N ARG A 66 5.69 0.63 -15.07
CA ARG A 66 4.96 -0.19 -14.09
C ARG A 66 3.54 -0.51 -14.53
N GLY A 67 3.07 -1.71 -14.19
CA GLY A 67 1.66 -2.07 -14.18
C GLY A 67 1.09 -1.92 -12.77
N THR A 68 -0.09 -1.31 -12.64
CA THR A 68 -0.80 -1.17 -11.37
C THR A 68 -2.24 -1.64 -11.52
N TYR A 69 -2.65 -2.51 -10.61
CA TYR A 69 -4.03 -2.99 -10.53
C TYR A 69 -4.82 -2.02 -9.64
N HIS A 70 -6.04 -1.71 -10.03
CA HIS A 70 -6.91 -0.80 -9.31
C HIS A 70 -8.26 -1.44 -9.02
N VAL A 71 -8.82 -1.06 -7.88
CA VAL A 71 -10.18 -1.33 -7.46
C VAL A 71 -10.88 -0.01 -7.17
N SER A 72 -11.98 0.25 -7.86
CA SER A 72 -12.88 1.39 -7.59
C SER A 72 -13.86 0.99 -6.49
N LEU A 73 -13.87 1.76 -5.40
CA LEU A 73 -14.82 1.60 -4.32
C LEU A 73 -15.71 2.84 -4.18
N THR A 74 -17.00 2.59 -3.99
CA THR A 74 -17.96 3.59 -3.55
C THR A 74 -18.10 3.50 -2.04
N MET A 75 -17.48 4.44 -1.35
CA MET A 75 -17.56 4.66 0.09
C MET A 75 -18.82 5.44 0.47
N PRO A 76 -19.21 5.44 1.76
CA PRO A 76 -20.30 6.28 2.25
C PRO A 76 -19.98 7.79 2.08
N ALA A 77 -21.02 8.64 2.04
CA ALA A 77 -20.91 10.04 1.63
C ALA A 77 -20.01 10.93 2.52
N ASP A 78 -19.76 10.50 3.75
CA ASP A 78 -18.87 11.13 4.72
C ASP A 78 -17.39 10.76 4.52
N SER A 79 -17.09 9.79 3.66
CA SER A 79 -15.73 9.38 3.34
C SER A 79 -15.15 10.17 2.17
N LYS A 80 -13.96 10.72 2.39
CA LYS A 80 -13.13 11.33 1.34
C LYS A 80 -12.32 10.31 0.53
N LEU A 81 -12.50 9.01 0.81
CA LEU A 81 -11.72 7.90 0.24
C LEU A 81 -12.40 7.26 -0.97
N ASN A 82 -13.39 7.95 -1.54
CA ASN A 82 -14.04 7.56 -2.79
C ASN A 82 -13.03 7.62 -3.95
N GLY A 83 -12.95 6.55 -4.74
CA GLY A 83 -12.14 6.53 -5.95
C GLY A 83 -11.41 5.21 -6.21
N ASP A 84 -10.39 5.31 -7.05
CA ASP A 84 -9.62 4.17 -7.55
C ASP A 84 -8.42 3.88 -6.63
N ILE A 85 -8.44 2.73 -5.97
CA ILE A 85 -7.45 2.32 -4.99
C ILE A 85 -6.46 1.36 -5.66
N PRO A 86 -5.15 1.67 -5.69
CA PRO A 86 -4.13 0.75 -6.19
C PRO A 86 -4.00 -0.44 -5.26
N VAL A 87 -4.09 -1.64 -5.83
CA VAL A 87 -4.03 -2.90 -5.10
C VAL A 87 -2.77 -3.67 -5.44
N TRP A 88 -2.25 -4.33 -4.42
CA TRP A 88 -1.10 -5.19 -4.57
C TRP A 88 -1.55 -6.58 -5.03
N HIS A 89 -1.77 -6.67 -6.33
CA HIS A 89 -2.33 -7.87 -6.94
C HIS A 89 -1.47 -9.11 -6.72
N GLU A 90 -0.14 -9.00 -6.88
CA GLU A 90 0.81 -10.13 -6.88
C GLU A 90 0.72 -11.04 -5.65
N ASN A 91 0.32 -10.51 -4.50
CA ASN A 91 0.24 -11.27 -3.25
C ASN A 91 -1.16 -11.82 -2.95
N ASP A 92 -2.23 -11.26 -3.52
CA ASP A 92 -3.60 -11.67 -3.20
C ASP A 92 -4.56 -11.53 -4.39
N HIS A 93 -4.48 -12.51 -5.31
CA HIS A 93 -5.31 -12.56 -6.52
C HIS A 93 -6.75 -12.98 -6.24
N SER A 94 -6.96 -13.75 -5.16
CA SER A 94 -8.20 -14.48 -4.90
C SER A 94 -9.42 -13.56 -4.79
N LEU A 95 -9.33 -12.52 -3.96
CA LEU A 95 -10.39 -11.54 -3.79
C LEU A 95 -10.50 -10.62 -5.03
N TYR A 96 -9.38 -10.21 -5.62
CA TYR A 96 -9.41 -9.34 -6.79
C TYR A 96 -10.21 -9.95 -7.94
N GLU A 97 -10.08 -11.26 -8.16
CA GLU A 97 -10.77 -12.00 -9.22
C GLU A 97 -12.22 -12.38 -8.88
N SER A 98 -12.57 -12.51 -7.60
CA SER A 98 -13.92 -12.88 -7.17
C SER A 98 -14.90 -11.71 -7.09
N LEU A 99 -14.40 -10.48 -6.88
CA LEU A 99 -15.23 -9.27 -6.75
C LEU A 99 -16.06 -8.96 -7.99
N LYS A 100 -17.34 -8.66 -7.77
CA LYS A 100 -18.30 -8.23 -8.79
C LYS A 100 -18.88 -6.87 -8.46
N PRO A 101 -19.19 -6.04 -9.48
CA PRO A 101 -19.89 -4.76 -9.30
C PRO A 101 -21.13 -4.92 -8.43
N GLY A 102 -21.24 -4.12 -7.37
CA GLY A 102 -22.32 -4.18 -6.38
C GLY A 102 -22.01 -5.01 -5.13
N ASP A 103 -20.91 -5.76 -5.10
CA ASP A 103 -20.51 -6.51 -3.91
C ASP A 103 -20.18 -5.56 -2.76
N ARG A 104 -20.63 -5.93 -1.55
CA ARG A 104 -20.25 -5.22 -0.33
C ARG A 104 -18.91 -5.73 0.18
N VAL A 105 -18.02 -4.80 0.46
CA VAL A 105 -16.70 -5.07 1.01
C VAL A 105 -16.46 -4.20 2.23
N THR A 106 -15.62 -4.67 3.14
CA THR A 106 -15.13 -3.86 4.25
C THR A 106 -13.77 -3.29 3.86
N ALA A 107 -13.67 -1.97 3.77
CA ALA A 107 -12.42 -1.27 3.52
C ALA A 107 -11.81 -0.76 4.83
N GLU A 108 -10.58 -1.16 5.11
CA GLU A 108 -9.84 -0.77 6.30
C GLU A 108 -8.95 0.43 5.97
N GLU A 109 -9.26 1.57 6.59
CA GLU A 109 -8.48 2.80 6.49
C GLU A 109 -7.40 2.86 7.58
N TRP A 110 -6.20 3.24 7.16
CA TRP A 110 -5.08 3.59 8.01
C TRP A 110 -4.46 4.90 7.50
N GLU A 111 -4.29 5.88 8.41
CA GLU A 111 -3.66 7.18 8.11
C GLU A 111 -4.23 7.91 6.87
N GLY A 112 -5.56 7.84 6.66
CA GLY A 112 -6.20 8.51 5.54
C GLY A 112 -6.05 7.80 4.19
N GLN A 113 -5.63 6.53 4.19
CA GLN A 113 -5.55 5.69 3.00
C GLN A 113 -6.20 4.32 3.27
N ILE A 114 -6.77 3.69 2.26
CA ILE A 114 -7.27 2.32 2.39
C ILE A 114 -6.08 1.37 2.35
N ALA A 115 -5.83 0.63 3.42
CA ALA A 115 -4.71 -0.31 3.57
C ALA A 115 -5.09 -1.74 3.18
N THR A 116 -6.33 -2.13 3.44
CA THR A 116 -6.83 -3.49 3.17
C THR A 116 -8.30 -3.43 2.77
N ILE A 117 -8.71 -4.31 1.85
CA ILE A 117 -10.10 -4.52 1.46
C ILE A 117 -10.44 -5.97 1.81
N ARG A 118 -11.59 -6.21 2.44
CA ARG A 118 -12.05 -7.54 2.86
C ARG A 118 -13.38 -7.86 2.19
N GLY A 119 -13.45 -9.02 1.54
CA GLY A 119 -14.66 -9.54 0.94
C GLY A 119 -15.59 -10.20 1.96
N ALA A 120 -16.81 -10.54 1.53
CA ALA A 120 -17.80 -11.22 2.37
C ALA A 120 -17.39 -12.64 2.79
N ASP A 121 -16.52 -13.28 2.01
CA ASP A 121 -15.91 -14.59 2.29
C ASP A 121 -14.69 -14.51 3.22
N ASN A 122 -14.45 -13.34 3.82
CA ASN A 122 -13.31 -13.02 4.66
C ASN A 122 -11.96 -13.10 3.93
N SER A 123 -11.96 -13.22 2.60
CA SER A 123 -10.75 -13.02 1.80
C SER A 123 -10.31 -11.56 1.88
N THR A 124 -9.01 -11.33 1.76
CA THR A 124 -8.42 -9.99 1.89
C THR A 124 -7.71 -9.60 0.61
N LEU A 125 -7.65 -8.31 0.33
CA LEU A 125 -6.89 -7.71 -0.76
C LEU A 125 -6.12 -6.55 -0.16
N ARG A 126 -4.80 -6.63 -0.24
CA ARG A 126 -3.92 -5.58 0.27
C ARG A 126 -3.77 -4.48 -0.77
N THR A 127 -3.70 -3.25 -0.31
CA THR A 127 -3.42 -2.10 -1.18
C THR A 127 -1.94 -1.77 -1.18
N GLU A 128 -1.51 -0.93 -2.13
CA GLU A 128 -0.15 -0.38 -2.10
C GLU A 128 0.11 0.54 -0.91
N TYR A 129 -0.94 0.99 -0.22
CA TYR A 129 -0.85 1.80 0.99
C TYR A 129 -0.70 0.96 2.26
N ASN A 130 -0.82 -0.37 2.15
CA ASN A 130 -0.58 -1.25 3.29
C ASN A 130 0.86 -1.07 3.78
N PRO A 131 1.12 -0.85 5.08
CA PRO A 131 2.48 -0.70 5.61
C PRO A 131 3.41 -1.87 5.28
N THR A 132 2.83 -3.07 5.09
CA THR A 132 3.54 -4.28 4.69
C THR A 132 4.03 -4.22 3.23
N TYR A 133 3.33 -3.50 2.35
CA TYR A 133 3.70 -3.35 0.93
C TYR A 133 5.06 -2.68 0.76
N ARG A 134 5.33 -1.60 1.51
CA ARG A 134 6.61 -0.87 1.42
C ARG A 134 7.83 -1.75 1.73
N ARG A 135 7.66 -2.79 2.55
CA ARG A 135 8.74 -3.71 2.93
C ARG A 135 9.02 -4.76 1.85
N GLU A 136 7.97 -5.29 1.25
CA GLU A 136 8.03 -6.40 0.29
C GLU A 136 8.17 -5.92 -1.17
N GLY A 137 7.67 -4.73 -1.50
CA GLY A 137 7.80 -4.11 -2.83
C GLY A 137 9.12 -3.35 -3.06
N ALA A 138 9.91 -3.10 -2.00
CA ALA A 138 11.17 -2.37 -2.08
C ALA A 138 12.41 -3.12 -2.66
N PRO A 139 12.56 -4.46 -2.62
CA PRO A 139 13.80 -5.08 -3.07
C PRO A 139 13.90 -5.23 -4.60
N GLY A 140 12.80 -5.13 -5.36
CA GLY A 140 12.81 -5.41 -6.80
C GLY A 140 13.56 -4.37 -7.66
N SER A 141 13.55 -3.09 -7.30
CA SER A 141 14.04 -2.02 -8.20
C SER A 141 15.45 -1.50 -7.89
N LEU A 142 16.07 -1.89 -6.77
CA LEU A 142 17.40 -1.39 -6.37
C LEU A 142 18.52 -2.44 -6.54
N PHE A 143 18.21 -3.73 -6.49
CA PHE A 143 19.22 -4.76 -6.81
C PHE A 143 19.53 -4.84 -8.32
N GLY A 144 18.65 -4.34 -9.19
CA GLY A 144 18.91 -4.24 -10.64
C GLY A 144 19.86 -3.12 -11.05
N VAL A 145 20.17 -2.17 -10.17
CA VAL A 145 21.09 -1.04 -10.46
C VAL A 145 22.49 -1.28 -9.88
N LEU A 146 22.65 -2.27 -8.99
CA LEU A 146 23.94 -2.58 -8.36
C LEU A 146 24.67 -3.78 -8.98
N PHE A 147 24.07 -4.48 -9.95
CA PHE A 147 24.66 -5.64 -10.63
C PHE A 147 24.54 -5.62 -12.17
N ALA A 148 24.26 -4.46 -12.78
CA ALA A 148 24.29 -4.29 -14.24
C ALA A 148 25.49 -3.44 -14.69
#